data_AF-A0A292YNK2-F1
#
_entry.id   AF-A0A292YNK2-F1
#
_cell.length_a   1.000
_cell.length_b   1.000
_cell.length_c   1.000
_cell.angle_alpha   90.00
_cell.angle_beta   90.00
_cell.angle_gamma   90.00
#
_symmetry.space_group_name_H-M   'P 1'
#
loop_
_entity.id
_entity.type
_entity.pdbx_description
1 polymer ?
#
loop_
_entity_poly.entity_id
_entity_poly.type
_entity_poly.pdbx_seq_one_letter_code
_entity_poly.pdbx_strand_id
1 'polypeptide(L)'
;MSTIKTSINSYFGYSNVVNFDGSIIAECDGTPDQVTYALLSISAIRDARMNWTAENHLFNLNHRGYAAYGLAEGDSRCPYDYIYAWANQPENFKDQTEKITRPYPVPSDEKERKYRLIKRRGIQ
;
A
#
# COMPACT_ATOMS: atom_id res chain seq x y z
N MET A 1 12.84 -11.06 -22.72
CA MET A 1 11.97 -10.11 -22.01
C MET A 1 12.48 -8.70 -22.26
N SER A 2 11.83 -7.97 -23.16
CA SER A 2 12.18 -6.59 -23.49
C SER A 2 11.72 -5.66 -22.38
N THR A 3 12.66 -5.07 -21.64
CA THR A 3 12.38 -4.14 -20.54
C THR A 3 12.49 -2.69 -21.06
N ILE A 4 11.68 -1.77 -20.54
CA ILE A 4 11.80 -0.34 -20.87
C ILE A 4 13.01 0.21 -20.12
N LYS A 5 14.05 0.63 -20.83
CA LYS A 5 15.33 1.05 -20.21
C LYS A 5 15.54 2.55 -20.30
N THR A 6 15.96 3.14 -19.19
CA THR A 6 16.62 4.45 -19.13
C THR A 6 18.13 4.25 -18.91
N SER A 7 18.91 5.33 -18.85
CA SER A 7 20.34 5.27 -18.55
C SER A 7 20.66 4.79 -17.12
N ILE A 8 19.66 4.73 -16.24
CA ILE A 8 19.82 4.43 -14.80
C ILE A 8 18.95 3.25 -14.36
N ASN A 9 17.70 3.19 -14.83
CA ASN A 9 16.69 2.23 -14.37
C ASN A 9 16.06 1.43 -15.52
N SER A 10 15.57 0.25 -15.17
CA SER A 10 14.77 -0.61 -16.04
C SER A 10 13.34 -0.72 -15.47
N TYR A 11 12.34 -0.46 -16.30
CA TYR A 11 10.92 -0.55 -15.93
C TYR A 11 10.31 -1.80 -16.55
N PHE A 12 9.69 -2.62 -15.71
CA PHE A 12 9.15 -3.94 -16.10
C PHE A 12 7.79 -3.87 -16.80
N GLY A 13 7.13 -2.71 -16.82
CA GLY A 13 5.77 -2.57 -17.36
C GLY A 13 4.73 -3.22 -16.46
N TYR A 14 3.97 -4.19 -16.98
CA TYR A 14 2.83 -4.83 -16.29
C TYR A 14 1.70 -3.88 -15.89
N SER A 15 1.45 -2.84 -16.68
CA SER A 15 0.23 -2.05 -16.56
C SER A 15 -0.98 -2.98 -16.61
N ASN A 16 -1.87 -2.88 -15.63
CA ASN A 16 -3.04 -3.74 -15.54
C ASN A 16 -4.29 -2.97 -15.12
N VAL A 17 -5.44 -3.60 -15.38
CA VAL A 17 -6.74 -3.18 -14.88
C VAL A 17 -7.27 -4.32 -14.02
N VAL A 18 -7.65 -4.00 -12.79
CA VAL A 18 -8.13 -4.95 -11.79
C VAL A 18 -9.57 -4.59 -11.42
N ASN A 19 -10.46 -5.58 -11.42
CA ASN A 19 -11.85 -5.41 -11.02
C ASN A 19 -11.97 -5.31 -9.49
N PHE A 20 -13.12 -4.84 -8.98
CA PHE A 20 -13.32 -4.59 -7.54
C PHE A 20 -13.30 -5.86 -6.67
N ASP A 21 -13.42 -7.05 -7.28
CA ASP A 21 -13.30 -8.36 -6.64
C ASP A 21 -11.84 -8.87 -6.56
N GLY A 22 -10.88 -8.10 -7.09
CA GLY A 22 -9.46 -8.45 -7.12
C GLY A 22 -9.03 -9.25 -8.37
N SER A 23 -9.94 -9.57 -9.29
CA SER A 23 -9.58 -10.24 -10.54
C SER A 23 -8.88 -9.29 -11.52
N ILE A 24 -7.82 -9.76 -12.17
CA ILE A 24 -7.15 -9.02 -13.26
C ILE A 24 -7.97 -9.20 -14.53
N ILE A 25 -8.42 -8.11 -15.13
CA ILE A 25 -9.26 -8.13 -16.34
C ILE A 25 -8.51 -7.72 -17.61
N ALA A 26 -7.36 -7.06 -17.46
CA ALA A 26 -6.46 -6.75 -18.55
C ALA A 26 -5.04 -6.50 -18.00
N GLU A 27 -3.99 -6.99 -18.67
CA GLU A 27 -2.61 -6.85 -18.21
C GLU A 27 -1.64 -6.80 -19.40
N CYS A 28 -0.62 -5.94 -19.30
CA CYS A 28 0.52 -5.88 -20.22
C CYS A 28 1.61 -6.90 -19.82
N ASP A 29 2.42 -7.35 -20.76
CA ASP A 29 3.51 -8.32 -20.54
C ASP A 29 4.89 -7.68 -20.28
N GLY A 30 4.96 -6.35 -20.27
CA GLY A 30 6.17 -5.57 -20.07
C GLY A 30 6.84 -5.06 -21.34
N THR A 31 6.28 -5.37 -22.51
CA THR A 31 6.74 -4.85 -23.80
C THR A 31 6.64 -3.31 -23.84
N PRO A 32 7.70 -2.60 -24.29
CA PRO A 32 7.65 -1.15 -24.48
C PRO A 32 6.48 -0.72 -25.35
N ASP A 33 5.85 0.40 -25.00
CA ASP A 33 4.72 1.02 -25.71
C ASP A 33 3.46 0.15 -25.83
N GLN A 34 3.37 -0.96 -25.08
CA GLN A 34 2.17 -1.79 -25.03
C GLN A 34 1.02 -1.08 -24.31
N VAL A 35 -0.17 -1.18 -24.88
CA VAL A 35 -1.41 -0.64 -24.33
C VAL A 35 -2.37 -1.78 -24.04
N THR A 36 -3.08 -1.68 -22.91
CA THR A 36 -4.16 -2.59 -22.52
C THR A 36 -5.43 -1.79 -22.25
N TYR A 37 -6.59 -2.46 -22.25
CA TYR A 37 -7.89 -1.82 -22.15
C TYR A 37 -8.93 -2.73 -21.48
N ALA A 38 -9.82 -2.15 -20.69
CA ALA A 38 -10.99 -2.83 -20.15
C ALA A 38 -12.15 -1.86 -19.91
N LEU A 39 -13.37 -2.40 -19.88
CA LEU A 39 -14.58 -1.68 -19.51
C LEU A 39 -14.89 -1.91 -18.02
N LEU A 40 -15.10 -0.83 -17.28
CA LEU A 40 -15.46 -0.88 -15.86
C LEU A 40 -16.92 -0.48 -15.67
N SER A 41 -17.71 -1.39 -15.09
CA SER A 41 -19.13 -1.13 -14.82
C SER A 41 -19.33 -0.34 -13.52
N ILE A 42 -19.87 0.87 -13.65
CA ILE A 42 -20.20 1.74 -12.51
C ILE A 42 -21.36 1.15 -11.69
N SER A 43 -22.36 0.55 -12.36
CA SER A 43 -23.50 -0.06 -11.66
C SER A 43 -23.06 -1.28 -10.86
N ALA A 44 -22.17 -2.12 -11.41
CA ALA A 44 -21.70 -3.33 -10.73
C ALA A 44 -21.01 -3.02 -9.39
N ILE A 45 -20.08 -2.06 -9.35
CA ILE A 45 -19.40 -1.70 -8.09
C ILE A 45 -20.35 -1.04 -7.08
N ARG A 46 -21.34 -0.26 -7.55
CA ARG A 46 -22.36 0.34 -6.67
C ARG A 46 -23.27 -0.72 -6.07
N ASP A 47 -23.70 -1.68 -6.89
CA ASP A 47 -24.51 -2.82 -6.46
C ASP A 47 -23.75 -3.68 -5.44
N ALA A 48 -22.50 -4.04 -5.74
CA ALA A 48 -21.65 -4.80 -4.82
C ALA A 48 -21.49 -4.11 -3.47
N ARG A 49 -21.22 -2.79 -3.44
CA ARG A 49 -21.10 -2.04 -2.17
C ARG A 49 -22.38 -1.98 -1.34
N MET A 50 -23.54 -2.03 -1.99
CA MET A 50 -24.83 -2.01 -1.31
C MET A 50 -25.29 -3.40 -0.85
N ASN A 51 -24.98 -4.43 -1.64
CA ASN A 51 -25.63 -5.74 -1.52
C ASN A 51 -24.70 -6.87 -1.10
N TRP A 52 -23.38 -6.72 -1.22
CA TRP A 52 -22.46 -7.72 -0.67
C TRP A 52 -22.48 -7.74 0.86
N THR A 53 -22.27 -8.92 1.41
CA THR A 53 -22.30 -9.17 2.86
C THR A 53 -20.90 -9.47 3.39
N ALA A 54 -20.45 -10.72 3.28
CA ALA A 54 -19.16 -11.16 3.85
C ALA A 54 -17.96 -10.42 3.27
N GLU A 55 -17.98 -10.14 1.98
CA GLU A 55 -16.91 -9.48 1.22
C GLU A 55 -17.00 -7.95 1.25
N ASN A 56 -17.99 -7.38 1.94
CA ASN A 56 -18.14 -5.93 2.07
C ASN A 56 -17.21 -5.37 3.15
N HIS A 57 -15.91 -5.35 2.85
CA HIS A 57 -14.88 -4.92 3.79
C HIS A 57 -15.05 -3.48 4.28
N LEU A 58 -15.59 -2.59 3.43
CA LEU A 58 -15.87 -1.20 3.79
C LEU A 58 -16.95 -1.10 4.89
N PHE A 59 -18.02 -1.87 4.75
CA PHE A 59 -19.05 -1.96 5.79
C PHE A 59 -18.50 -2.64 7.05
N ASN A 60 -17.83 -3.77 6.88
CA ASN A 60 -17.36 -4.60 7.99
C ASN A 60 -16.32 -3.92 8.88
N LEU A 61 -15.55 -2.96 8.36
CA LEU A 61 -14.52 -2.23 9.13
C LEU A 61 -15.09 -1.50 10.37
N ASN A 62 -16.29 -0.92 10.23
CA ASN A 62 -16.94 -0.09 11.26
C ASN A 62 -18.20 -0.71 11.88
N HIS A 63 -18.61 -1.90 11.45
CA HIS A 63 -19.77 -2.62 11.99
C HIS A 63 -19.35 -4.00 12.51
N ARG A 64 -18.20 -4.09 13.19
CA ARG A 64 -17.60 -5.39 13.49
C ARG A 64 -18.48 -6.21 14.42
N GLY A 65 -18.62 -7.50 14.09
CA GLY A 65 -19.42 -8.44 14.88
C GLY A 65 -20.93 -8.20 14.85
N TYR A 66 -21.46 -7.41 13.91
CA TYR A 66 -22.90 -7.05 13.83
C TYR A 66 -23.85 -8.25 13.96
N ALA A 67 -23.48 -9.43 13.45
CA ALA A 67 -24.27 -10.66 13.58
C ALA A 67 -24.45 -11.12 15.05
N ALA A 68 -23.41 -10.97 15.88
CA ALA A 68 -23.47 -11.27 17.32
C ALA A 68 -24.26 -10.21 18.10
N TYR A 69 -24.39 -9.00 17.56
CA TYR A 69 -25.20 -7.92 18.12
C TYR A 69 -26.65 -7.93 17.60
N GLY A 70 -27.17 -9.10 17.20
CA GLY A 70 -28.57 -9.22 16.75
C GLY A 70 -28.88 -8.45 15.47
N LEU A 71 -27.89 -8.29 14.59
CA LEU A 71 -27.95 -7.45 13.38
C LEU A 71 -28.12 -5.95 13.68
N ALA A 72 -27.72 -5.49 14.88
CA ALA A 72 -27.56 -4.07 15.20
C ALA A 72 -26.24 -3.51 14.66
N GLU A 73 -25.92 -2.25 14.99
CA GLU A 73 -24.81 -1.46 14.44
C GLU A 73 -23.40 -2.10 14.57
N GLY A 74 -23.20 -3.09 15.44
CA GLY A 74 -21.89 -3.70 15.70
C GLY A 74 -20.95 -2.80 16.53
N ASP A 75 -19.64 -3.10 16.55
CA ASP A 75 -18.62 -2.25 17.18
C ASP A 75 -17.85 -1.43 16.14
N SER A 76 -17.90 -0.12 16.27
CA SER A 76 -17.24 0.86 15.40
C SER A 76 -15.91 1.37 15.92
N ARG A 77 -15.58 1.15 17.21
CA ARG A 77 -14.35 1.69 17.81
C ARG A 77 -13.12 1.09 17.15
N CYS A 78 -12.12 1.86 16.75
CA CYS A 78 -10.92 1.28 16.15
C CYS A 78 -10.20 0.38 17.20
N PRO A 79 -10.04 -0.94 16.97
CA PRO A 79 -9.38 -1.83 17.92
C PRO A 79 -7.85 -1.85 17.74
N TYR A 80 -7.31 -1.03 16.83
CA TYR A 80 -5.92 -1.02 16.46
C TYR A 80 -5.23 0.19 17.08
N ASP A 81 -4.53 -0.03 18.19
CA ASP A 81 -3.77 1.01 18.89
C ASP A 81 -2.77 1.71 17.97
N TYR A 82 -2.23 1.01 16.98
CA TYR A 82 -1.38 1.58 15.93
C TYR A 82 -2.03 2.77 15.22
N ILE A 83 -3.30 2.63 14.81
CA ILE A 83 -4.01 3.67 14.06
C ILE A 83 -4.26 4.88 14.96
N TYR A 84 -4.65 4.61 16.21
CA TYR A 84 -4.87 5.65 17.20
C TYR A 84 -3.59 6.40 17.55
N ALA A 85 -2.50 5.69 17.80
CA ALA A 85 -1.20 6.26 18.13
C ALA A 85 -0.64 7.07 16.97
N TRP A 86 -0.73 6.57 15.72
CA TRP A 86 -0.28 7.33 14.55
C TRP A 86 -1.08 8.62 14.36
N ALA A 87 -2.41 8.57 14.53
CA ALA A 87 -3.27 9.75 14.33
C ALA A 87 -3.12 10.81 15.44
N ASN A 88 -2.89 10.41 16.69
CA ASN A 88 -2.93 11.32 17.84
C ASN A 88 -1.55 11.60 18.46
N GLN A 89 -0.54 10.75 18.23
CA GLN A 89 0.81 10.84 18.82
C GLN A 89 1.91 10.46 17.80
N PRO A 90 2.00 11.17 16.65
CA PRO A 90 2.88 10.77 15.55
C PRO A 90 4.37 10.74 15.93
N GLU A 91 4.83 11.58 16.85
CA GLU A 91 6.23 11.61 17.31
C GLU A 91 6.58 10.39 18.15
N ASN A 92 5.72 10.01 19.11
CA ASN A 92 5.90 8.78 19.90
C ASN A 92 5.84 7.55 18.98
N PHE A 93 4.90 7.56 18.02
CA PHE A 93 4.77 6.49 17.05
C PHE A 93 6.01 6.35 16.15
N LYS A 94 6.61 7.48 15.73
CA LYS A 94 7.90 7.53 15.05
C LYS A 94 9.00 6.89 15.90
N ASP A 95 9.14 7.29 17.17
CA ASP A 95 10.17 6.73 18.07
C ASP A 95 10.02 5.22 18.25
N GLN A 96 8.79 4.71 18.33
CA GLN A 96 8.52 3.27 18.39
C GLN A 96 8.92 2.56 17.08
N THR A 97 8.60 3.16 15.94
CA THR A 97 8.97 2.62 14.62
C THR A 97 10.50 2.60 14.44
N GLU A 98 11.21 3.64 14.88
CA GLU A 98 12.67 3.70 14.81
C GLU A 98 13.35 2.64 15.68
N LYS A 99 12.77 2.26 16.82
CA LYS A 99 13.28 1.18 17.69
C LYS A 99 13.26 -0.20 17.01
N ILE A 100 12.28 -0.45 16.14
CA ILE A 100 12.16 -1.73 15.39
C ILE A 100 12.73 -1.66 13.96
N THR A 101 13.14 -0.47 13.51
CA THR A 101 13.74 -0.27 12.19
C THR A 101 15.10 0.42 12.31
N ARG A 102 15.15 1.75 12.18
CA ARG A 102 16.32 2.60 12.33
C ARG A 102 15.93 4.09 12.45
N PRO A 103 16.74 4.92 13.11
CA PRO A 103 16.48 6.36 13.25
C PRO A 103 16.94 7.22 12.06
N TYR A 104 17.54 6.63 11.02
CA TYR A 104 18.06 7.36 9.87
C TYR A 104 17.57 6.77 8.54
N PRO A 105 17.38 7.58 7.48
CA PRO A 105 16.87 7.11 6.19
C PRO A 105 17.75 6.02 5.53
N VAL A 106 19.06 6.11 5.74
CA VAL A 106 20.04 5.14 5.22
C VAL A 106 20.45 4.14 6.31
N PRO A 107 20.66 2.86 5.97
CA PRO A 107 21.27 1.90 6.88
C PRO A 107 22.62 2.41 7.43
N SER A 108 22.94 2.05 8.67
CA SER A 108 24.17 2.45 9.37
C SER A 108 25.43 2.18 8.55
N ASP A 109 25.48 1.01 7.90
CA ASP A 109 26.64 0.55 7.16
C ASP A 109 26.86 1.39 5.90
N GLU A 110 25.78 1.87 5.29
CA GLU A 110 25.82 2.74 4.12
C GLU A 110 26.19 4.18 4.49
N LYS A 111 25.71 4.67 5.65
CA LYS A 111 26.12 5.97 6.22
C LYS A 111 27.62 5.99 6.48
N GLU A 112 28.16 4.94 7.09
CA GLU A 112 29.59 4.82 7.38
C GLU A 112 30.42 4.63 6.11
N ARG A 113 29.90 3.89 5.11
CA ARG A 113 30.54 3.75 3.79
C ARG A 113 30.57 5.08 3.02
N LYS A 114 29.47 5.84 2.99
CA LYS A 114 29.43 7.18 2.35
C LYS A 114 30.35 8.16 3.07
N TYR A 115 30.36 8.18 4.40
CA TYR A 115 31.26 9.03 5.19
C TYR A 115 32.74 8.68 4.96
N ARG A 116 33.09 7.38 4.91
CA ARG A 116 34.45 6.92 4.54
C ARG A 116 34.83 7.34 3.12
N LEU A 117 33.91 7.24 2.15
CA LEU A 117 34.15 7.65 0.76
C LEU A 117 34.37 9.17 0.61
N ILE A 118 33.60 10.00 1.33
CA ILE A 118 33.76 11.45 1.33
C ILE A 118 35.10 11.85 1.97
N LYS A 119 35.44 11.30 3.14
CA LYS A 119 36.76 11.51 3.77
C LYS A 119 37.93 11.09 2.87
N ARG A 120 37.80 9.98 2.13
CA ARG A 120 38.84 9.51 1.19
C ARG A 120 38.99 10.41 -0.03
N ARG A 121 37.95 11.15 -0.42
CA ARG A 121 37.95 12.04 -1.58
C ARG A 121 38.32 13.49 -1.24
N GLY A 122 38.54 13.83 0.04
CA GLY A 122 39.04 15.14 0.46
C GLY A 122 38.07 16.31 0.20
N ILE A 123 36.79 16.04 -0.06
CA ILE A 123 35.77 17.07 -0.27
C ILE A 123 35.18 17.39 1.11
N GLN A 124 35.45 18.60 1.62
CA GLN A 124 34.85 19.15 2.83
C GLN A 124 33.36 19.45 2.62
#